data_AF-A0AAV9EYY9-F1
#
_entry.id   AF-A0AAV9EYY9-F1
#
_cell.length_a   1.000
_cell.length_b   1.000
_cell.length_c   1.000
_cell.angle_alpha   90.00
_cell.angle_beta   90.00
_cell.angle_gamma   90.00
#
_symmetry.space_group_name_H-M   'P 1'
#
loop_
_entity.id
_entity.type
_entity.pdbx_description
1 polymer ?
#
loop_
_entity_poly.entity_id
_entity_poly.type
_entity_poly.pdbx_seq_one_letter_code
_entity_poly.pdbx_strand_id
1 'polypeptide(L)'
;MELCHYAEDLKQQPTLVVILGLIGLLSLSKFTFSLLRWVYVTFLRPPKNLIKSYGSWALVTGAASGIGEAFAVELARKGLHLILVDRLGSHSGRIWVNPSEDRHCRLLNRVRRRTGTSNLYGKYVHEMGEEEVERMLSVNVKGTTLVTRVVLEGMWRRGRGAIVNVGSGSVSVTPSFPLYSVYAATKA
;
A
#
# COMPACT_ATOMS: atom_id res chain seq x y z
N MET A 1 43.30 -26.03 15.38
CA MET A 1 44.41 -26.21 14.42
C MET A 1 44.03 -25.71 13.03
N GLU A 2 42.90 -26.14 12.45
CA GLU A 2 42.43 -25.74 11.11
C GLU A 2 42.28 -24.23 10.88
N LEU A 3 41.67 -23.48 11.82
CA LEU A 3 41.46 -22.03 11.68
C LEU A 3 42.77 -21.22 11.71
N CYS A 4 43.80 -21.70 12.42
CA CYS A 4 45.11 -21.05 12.44
C CYS A 4 45.84 -21.23 11.10
N HIS A 5 45.74 -22.41 10.50
CA HIS A 5 46.30 -22.68 9.17
C HIS A 5 45.68 -21.77 8.10
N TYR A 6 44.36 -21.62 8.13
CA TYR A 6 43.64 -20.77 7.17
C TYR A 6 44.03 -19.29 7.29
N ALA A 7 44.28 -18.81 8.52
CA ALA A 7 44.70 -17.44 8.77
C ALA A 7 46.13 -17.15 8.28
N GLU A 8 47.03 -18.14 8.29
CA GLU A 8 48.36 -18.03 7.69
C GLU A 8 48.30 -18.04 6.16
N ASP A 9 47.49 -18.91 5.57
CA ASP A 9 47.29 -18.96 4.11
C ASP A 9 46.68 -17.66 3.56
N LEU A 10 45.78 -17.02 4.32
CA LEU A 10 45.20 -15.72 3.98
C LEU A 10 46.22 -14.58 3.94
N LYS A 11 47.28 -14.63 4.76
CA LYS A 11 48.37 -13.65 4.73
C LYS A 11 49.29 -13.82 3.53
N GLN A 12 49.34 -15.01 2.93
CA GLN A 12 50.14 -15.32 1.74
C GLN A 12 49.45 -14.92 0.42
N GLN A 13 48.13 -14.64 0.46
CA GLN A 13 47.38 -14.24 -0.72
C GLN A 13 47.69 -12.80 -1.16
N PRO A 14 47.59 -12.48 -2.46
CA PRO A 14 47.68 -11.10 -2.93
C PRO A 14 46.63 -10.22 -2.23
N THR A 15 47.02 -9.03 -1.78
CA THR A 15 46.14 -8.09 -1.06
C THR A 15 44.81 -7.82 -1.79
N LEU A 16 44.84 -7.81 -3.12
CA LEU A 16 43.66 -7.65 -3.97
C LEU A 16 42.63 -8.79 -3.80
N VAL A 17 43.07 -10.04 -3.63
CA VAL A 17 42.18 -11.20 -3.39
C VAL A 17 41.48 -11.07 -2.05
N VAL A 18 42.21 -10.63 -1.01
CA VAL A 18 41.65 -10.39 0.33
C VAL A 18 40.60 -9.27 0.29
N ILE A 19 40.89 -8.16 -0.41
CA ILE A 19 39.95 -7.04 -0.57
C ILE A 19 38.68 -7.50 -1.31
N LEU A 20 38.80 -8.23 -2.42
CA LEU A 20 37.66 -8.76 -3.15
C LEU A 20 36.83 -9.74 -2.30
N GLY A 21 37.48 -10.58 -1.50
CA GLY A 21 36.82 -11.49 -0.55
C GLY A 21 36.01 -10.74 0.51
N LEU A 22 36.58 -9.67 1.07
CA LEU A 22 35.88 -8.80 2.05
C LEU A 22 34.68 -8.09 1.41
N ILE A 23 34.82 -7.56 0.19
CA ILE A 23 33.71 -6.96 -0.57
C ILE A 23 32.62 -8.01 -0.83
N GLY A 24 33.00 -9.22 -1.23
CA GLY A 24 32.08 -10.34 -1.43
C GLY A 24 31.32 -10.70 -0.16
N LEU A 25 32.00 -10.79 0.98
CA LEU A 25 31.39 -11.07 2.28
C LEU A 25 30.44 -9.95 2.73
N LEU A 26 30.81 -8.69 2.52
CA LEU A 26 29.95 -7.53 2.80
C LEU A 26 28.71 -7.50 1.89
N SER A 27 28.86 -7.89 0.62
CA SER A 27 27.74 -8.00 -0.31
C SER A 27 26.77 -9.12 0.08
N LEU A 28 27.31 -10.31 0.38
CA LEU A 28 26.53 -11.47 0.82
C LEU A 28 25.81 -11.20 2.14
N SER A 29 26.48 -10.62 3.13
CA SER A 29 25.85 -10.29 4.42
C SER A 29 24.71 -9.28 4.27
N LYS A 30 24.86 -8.26 3.41
CA LYS A 30 23.76 -7.33 3.07
C LYS A 30 22.60 -8.06 2.42
N PHE A 31 22.88 -8.97 1.48
CA PHE A 31 21.86 -9.76 0.82
C PHE A 31 21.12 -10.67 1.81
N THR A 32 21.84 -11.41 2.65
CA THR A 32 21.28 -12.28 3.69
C THR A 32 20.44 -11.48 4.67
N PHE A 33 20.93 -10.33 5.16
CA PHE A 33 20.16 -9.48 6.06
C PHE A 33 18.88 -8.95 5.39
N SER A 34 18.97 -8.52 4.13
CA SER A 34 17.81 -8.08 3.35
C SER A 34 16.78 -9.20 3.19
N LEU A 35 17.22 -10.41 2.87
CA LEU A 35 16.37 -11.59 2.72
C LEU A 35 15.70 -11.98 4.04
N LEU A 36 16.47 -12.07 5.13
CA LEU A 36 15.93 -12.37 6.46
C LEU A 36 14.92 -11.31 6.91
N ARG A 37 15.23 -10.03 6.66
CA ARG A 37 14.31 -8.94 6.94
C ARG A 37 13.03 -9.06 6.11
N TRP A 38 13.13 -9.41 4.83
CA TRP A 38 11.98 -9.63 3.95
C TRP A 38 11.12 -10.81 4.45
N VAL A 39 11.72 -11.93 4.82
CA VAL A 39 11.01 -13.09 5.41
C VAL A 39 10.30 -12.68 6.70
N TYR A 40 11.00 -11.98 7.61
CA TYR A 40 10.41 -11.51 8.85
C TYR A 40 9.22 -10.58 8.61
N VAL A 41 9.37 -9.57 7.74
CA VAL A 41 8.31 -8.60 7.45
C VAL A 41 7.12 -9.24 6.75
N THR A 42 7.34 -10.25 5.91
CA THR A 42 6.28 -10.89 5.11
C THR A 42 5.51 -11.95 5.89
N PHE A 43 6.20 -12.74 6.74
CA PHE A 43 5.59 -13.92 7.38
C PHE A 43 5.52 -13.89 8.91
N LEU A 44 6.51 -13.30 9.59
CA LEU A 44 6.66 -13.45 11.05
C LEU A 44 6.28 -12.21 11.86
N ARG A 45 6.09 -11.06 11.20
CA ARG A 45 5.83 -9.78 11.88
C ARG A 45 4.48 -9.81 12.60
N PRO A 46 4.43 -9.60 13.93
CA PRO A 46 3.18 -9.61 14.67
C PRO A 46 2.27 -8.42 14.29
N PRO A 47 0.94 -8.58 14.38
CA PRO A 47 0.00 -7.51 14.08
C PRO A 47 0.11 -6.37 15.10
N LYS A 48 -0.03 -5.13 14.63
CA LYS A 48 -0.06 -3.95 15.51
C LYS A 48 -1.46 -3.75 16.11
N ASN A 49 -1.50 -3.30 17.36
CA ASN A 49 -2.74 -2.81 17.97
C ASN A 49 -3.04 -1.39 17.46
N LEU A 50 -3.95 -1.30 16.49
CA LEU A 50 -4.28 -0.04 15.81
C LEU A 50 -4.92 0.99 16.74
N ILE A 51 -5.79 0.57 17.66
CA ILE A 51 -6.50 1.47 18.58
C ILE A 51 -5.50 2.16 19.51
N LYS A 52 -4.55 1.39 20.06
CA LYS A 52 -3.49 1.92 20.92
C LYS A 52 -2.55 2.85 20.15
N SER A 53 -2.19 2.50 18.92
CA SER A 53 -1.21 3.27 18.13
C SER A 53 -1.79 4.51 17.44
N TYR A 54 -3.02 4.44 16.90
CA TYR A 54 -3.54 5.43 15.95
C TYR A 54 -4.91 6.01 16.33
N GLY A 55 -5.67 5.35 17.20
CA GLY A 55 -6.99 5.80 17.66
C GLY A 55 -8.12 4.82 17.32
N SER A 56 -9.31 5.08 17.87
CA SER A 56 -10.48 4.20 17.76
C SER A 56 -11.32 4.41 16.49
N TRP A 57 -10.95 5.35 15.62
CA TRP A 57 -11.71 5.68 14.42
C TRP A 57 -10.90 5.41 13.15
N ALA A 58 -11.56 4.90 12.12
CA ALA A 58 -11.00 4.75 10.78
C ALA A 58 -11.98 5.27 9.71
N LEU A 59 -11.45 6.04 8.77
CA LEU A 59 -12.14 6.48 7.56
C LEU A 59 -11.69 5.58 6.40
N VAL A 60 -12.63 4.95 5.71
CA VAL A 60 -12.34 4.08 4.56
C VAL A 60 -13.04 4.64 3.32
N THR A 61 -12.25 5.02 2.31
CA THR A 61 -12.75 5.41 0.98
C THR A 61 -12.82 4.19 0.07
N GLY A 62 -13.83 4.10 -0.79
CA GLY A 62 -14.02 2.95 -1.68
C GLY A 62 -14.50 1.71 -0.92
N ALA A 63 -15.26 1.91 0.14
CA ALA A 63 -15.69 0.88 1.06
C ALA A 63 -16.81 -0.04 0.54
N ALA A 64 -17.42 0.26 -0.60
CA ALA A 64 -18.54 -0.49 -1.16
C ALA A 64 -18.11 -1.76 -1.91
N SER A 65 -16.83 -1.89 -2.30
CA SER A 65 -16.35 -3.13 -2.92
C SER A 65 -14.84 -3.36 -2.83
N GLY A 66 -14.43 -4.62 -2.96
CA GLY A 66 -13.04 -4.99 -3.21
C GLY A 66 -12.11 -4.73 -2.02
N ILE A 67 -10.95 -4.10 -2.27
CA ILE A 67 -9.94 -3.87 -1.22
C ILE A 67 -10.50 -2.99 -0.09
N GLY A 68 -11.25 -1.93 -0.42
CA GLY A 68 -11.80 -1.03 0.59
C GLY A 68 -12.86 -1.71 1.47
N GLU A 69 -13.72 -2.54 0.88
CA GLU A 69 -14.69 -3.36 1.62
C GLU A 69 -13.98 -4.33 2.58
N ALA A 70 -12.94 -5.04 2.11
CA ALA A 70 -12.17 -5.94 2.96
C ALA A 70 -11.48 -5.21 4.12
N PHE A 71 -10.92 -4.02 3.87
CA PHE A 71 -10.37 -3.17 4.94
C PHE A 71 -11.45 -2.74 5.93
N ALA A 72 -12.62 -2.32 5.47
CA ALA A 72 -13.72 -1.92 6.35
C ALA A 72 -14.14 -3.09 7.27
N VAL A 73 -14.35 -4.28 6.71
CA VAL A 73 -14.70 -5.48 7.49
C VAL A 73 -13.63 -5.80 8.53
N GLU A 74 -12.36 -5.83 8.13
CA GLU A 74 -11.27 -6.19 9.05
C GLU A 74 -11.07 -5.14 10.15
N LEU A 75 -11.18 -3.85 9.83
CA LEU A 75 -11.08 -2.78 10.82
C LEU A 75 -12.26 -2.82 11.82
N ALA A 76 -13.47 -3.15 11.35
CA ALA A 76 -14.62 -3.38 12.23
C ALA A 76 -14.38 -4.53 13.20
N ARG A 77 -13.84 -5.66 12.71
CA ARG A 77 -13.51 -6.84 13.55
C ARG A 77 -12.47 -6.52 14.61
N LYS A 78 -11.58 -5.55 14.36
CA LYS A 78 -10.61 -5.04 15.35
C LYS A 78 -11.18 -4.02 16.32
N GLY A 79 -12.48 -3.70 16.24
CA GLY A 79 -13.18 -2.80 17.15
C GLY A 79 -13.03 -1.31 16.84
N LEU A 80 -12.63 -0.94 15.62
CA LEU A 80 -12.60 0.47 15.23
C LEU A 80 -13.99 0.96 14.81
N HIS A 81 -14.33 2.20 15.18
CA HIS A 81 -15.47 2.92 14.64
C HIS A 81 -15.17 3.36 13.22
N LEU A 82 -16.11 3.08 12.32
CA LEU A 82 -15.89 3.30 10.89
C LEU A 82 -16.70 4.48 10.37
N ILE A 83 -16.05 5.27 9.53
CA ILE A 83 -16.68 6.19 8.60
C ILE A 83 -16.41 5.62 7.21
N LEU A 84 -17.44 5.16 6.51
CA LEU A 84 -17.29 4.58 5.17
C LEU A 84 -17.74 5.58 4.12
N VAL A 85 -16.90 5.82 3.12
CA VAL A 85 -17.18 6.75 2.02
C VAL A 85 -17.06 6.02 0.69
N ASP A 86 -18.12 6.03 -0.10
CA ASP A 86 -18.08 5.54 -1.48
C ASP A 86 -19.03 6.34 -2.39
N ARG A 87 -18.83 6.22 -3.70
CA ARG A 87 -19.69 6.79 -4.74
C ARG A 87 -20.68 5.74 -5.23
N LEU A 88 -21.97 5.95 -4.95
CA LEU A 88 -23.06 5.15 -5.52
C LEU A 88 -23.73 5.94 -6.63
N GLY A 89 -23.39 5.65 -7.89
CA GLY A 89 -24.02 6.28 -9.06
C GLY A 89 -23.54 7.70 -9.36
N SER A 90 -24.27 8.42 -10.23
CA SER A 90 -23.93 9.75 -10.73
C SER A 90 -24.15 10.87 -9.71
N HIS A 91 -24.84 10.63 -8.59
CA HIS A 91 -25.12 11.64 -7.57
C HIS A 91 -25.10 11.03 -6.16
N SER A 92 -24.30 11.65 -5.28
CA SER A 92 -24.23 11.48 -3.82
C SER A 92 -23.30 10.36 -3.27
N GLY A 93 -22.27 10.80 -2.54
CA GLY A 93 -21.48 9.93 -1.67
C GLY A 93 -22.26 9.64 -0.39
N ARG A 94 -22.34 8.37 0.02
CA ARG A 94 -23.00 7.99 1.28
C ARG A 94 -21.96 7.79 2.37
N ILE A 95 -22.22 8.35 3.54
CA ILE A 95 -21.41 8.14 4.75
C ILE A 95 -22.12 7.11 5.61
N TRP A 96 -21.47 5.97 5.86
CA TRP A 96 -21.96 4.99 6.86
C TRP A 96 -21.14 5.13 8.12
N VAL A 97 -21.82 5.33 9.25
CA VAL A 97 -21.22 5.28 10.58
C VAL A 97 -21.75 4.03 11.27
N ASN A 98 -20.83 3.10 11.54
CA ASN A 98 -20.98 1.81 12.22
C ASN A 98 -22.41 1.25 12.47
N PRO A 99 -22.83 0.17 11.78
CA PRO A 99 -23.95 -0.65 12.24
C PRO A 99 -23.46 -1.64 13.31
N SER A 100 -23.85 -1.44 14.56
CA SER A 100 -23.77 -2.48 15.58
C SER A 100 -24.57 -3.70 15.12
N GLU A 101 -23.91 -4.86 15.11
CA GLU A 101 -24.47 -6.21 14.95
C GLU A 101 -25.07 -6.59 13.58
N ASP A 102 -24.35 -7.48 12.89
CA ASP A 102 -24.76 -8.63 12.06
C ASP A 102 -25.80 -8.50 10.92
N ARG A 103 -26.58 -7.43 10.80
CA ARG A 103 -27.69 -7.38 9.83
C ARG A 103 -27.42 -6.62 8.53
N HIS A 104 -26.34 -5.84 8.44
CA HIS A 104 -26.12 -4.93 7.30
C HIS A 104 -25.17 -5.44 6.19
N CYS A 105 -24.43 -6.53 6.39
CA CYS A 105 -23.57 -7.09 5.33
C CYS A 105 -24.34 -7.56 4.07
N ARG A 106 -25.67 -7.72 4.16
CA ARG A 106 -26.50 -8.20 3.03
C ARG A 106 -26.88 -7.13 1.99
N LEU A 107 -26.64 -5.84 2.24
CA LEU A 107 -27.10 -4.76 1.35
C LEU A 107 -26.06 -4.28 0.30
N LEU A 108 -24.84 -4.81 0.31
CA LEU A 108 -23.77 -4.43 -0.64
C LEU A 108 -23.88 -5.11 -2.03
N ASN A 109 -24.97 -5.82 -2.32
CA ASN A 109 -25.15 -6.54 -3.59
C ASN A 109 -25.68 -5.70 -4.75
N ARG A 110 -25.48 -4.38 -4.79
CA ARG A 110 -25.94 -3.58 -5.95
C ARG A 110 -24.91 -2.56 -6.45
N VAL A 111 -24.49 -2.84 -7.68
CA VAL A 111 -23.61 -2.06 -8.59
C VAL A 111 -22.12 -2.14 -8.25
N ARG A 112 -21.47 -3.10 -8.91
CA ARG A 112 -20.03 -3.35 -8.90
C ARG A 112 -19.30 -2.34 -9.78
N ARG A 113 -18.73 -1.27 -9.20
CA ARG A 113 -17.71 -0.44 -9.86
C ARG A 113 -16.53 -0.23 -8.90
N ARG A 114 -15.34 -0.68 -9.32
CA ARG A 114 -14.09 -0.60 -8.54
C ARG A 114 -13.71 0.86 -8.27
N THR A 115 -13.31 1.16 -7.04
CA THR A 115 -12.62 2.42 -6.68
C THR A 115 -11.12 2.30 -6.95
N GLY A 116 -10.52 3.38 -7.44
CA GLY A 116 -9.28 3.34 -8.20
C GLY A 116 -9.61 3.05 -9.66
N THR A 117 -9.83 4.11 -10.43
CA THR A 117 -10.19 3.93 -11.84
C THR A 117 -8.93 3.64 -12.62
N SER A 118 -8.74 2.38 -13.02
CA SER A 118 -8.00 2.04 -14.24
C SER A 118 -8.98 1.99 -15.40
N ASN A 119 -8.48 2.04 -16.64
CA ASN A 119 -9.32 1.69 -17.78
C ASN A 119 -9.72 0.21 -17.65
N LEU A 120 -10.96 -0.14 -17.99
CA LEU A 120 -11.45 -1.53 -17.97
C LEU A 120 -10.79 -2.39 -19.05
N TYR A 121 -10.44 -1.74 -20.16
CA TYR A 121 -9.67 -2.28 -21.26
C TYR A 121 -8.42 -1.41 -21.38
N GLY A 122 -7.25 -2.05 -21.45
CA GLY A 122 -6.01 -1.32 -21.66
C GLY A 122 -6.09 -0.49 -22.95
N LYS A 123 -5.58 0.75 -22.93
CA LYS A 123 -5.60 1.67 -24.07
C LYS A 123 -4.25 2.33 -24.27
N TYR A 124 -3.88 2.58 -25.51
CA TYR A 124 -2.75 3.47 -25.79
C TYR A 124 -3.08 4.89 -25.32
N VAL A 125 -2.05 5.65 -24.94
CA VAL A 125 -2.23 7.00 -24.39
C VAL A 125 -2.97 7.92 -25.37
N HIS A 126 -2.67 7.82 -26.66
CA HIS A 126 -3.31 8.64 -27.70
C HIS A 126 -4.78 8.26 -27.98
N GLU A 127 -5.25 7.10 -27.47
CA GLU A 127 -6.64 6.65 -27.58
C GLU A 127 -7.48 7.06 -26.36
N MET A 128 -6.85 7.65 -25.33
CA MET A 128 -7.54 8.11 -24.14
C MET A 128 -8.07 9.53 -24.36
N GLY A 129 -9.39 9.69 -24.22
CA GLY A 129 -10.00 11.02 -24.21
C GLY A 129 -9.62 11.81 -22.96
N GLU A 130 -9.55 13.13 -23.07
CA GLU A 130 -9.16 14.04 -21.98
C GLU A 130 -10.04 13.85 -20.73
N GLU A 131 -11.35 13.67 -20.89
CA GLU A 131 -12.26 13.41 -19.77
C GLU A 131 -11.92 12.13 -19.01
N GLU A 132 -11.45 11.08 -19.71
CA GLU A 132 -11.07 9.81 -19.08
C GLU A 132 -9.80 9.99 -18.24
N VAL A 133 -8.84 10.75 -18.76
CA VAL A 133 -7.59 11.11 -18.07
C VAL A 133 -7.88 11.99 -16.85
N GLU A 134 -8.67 13.06 -17.00
CA GLU A 134 -9.01 13.98 -15.91
C GLU A 134 -9.82 13.28 -14.81
N ARG A 135 -10.74 12.39 -15.20
CA ARG A 135 -11.46 11.55 -14.24
C ARG A 135 -10.51 10.66 -13.44
N MET A 136 -9.46 10.14 -14.07
CA MET A 136 -8.48 9.30 -13.39
C MET A 136 -7.62 10.10 -12.40
N LEU A 137 -7.13 11.27 -12.81
CA LEU A 137 -6.36 12.18 -11.97
C LEU A 137 -7.18 12.70 -10.79
N SER A 138 -8.42 13.11 -11.05
CA SER A 138 -9.32 13.63 -10.01
C SER A 138 -9.62 12.58 -8.93
N VAL A 139 -9.77 11.30 -9.30
CA VAL A 139 -10.03 10.22 -8.33
C VAL A 139 -8.75 9.78 -7.61
N ASN A 140 -7.68 9.47 -8.34
CA ASN A 140 -6.51 8.81 -7.77
C ASN A 140 -5.53 9.78 -7.08
N VAL A 141 -5.47 11.03 -7.55
CA VAL A 141 -4.51 12.04 -7.08
C VAL A 141 -5.22 13.12 -6.26
N LYS A 142 -6.21 13.80 -6.85
CA LYS A 142 -6.88 14.93 -6.18
C LYS A 142 -7.70 14.46 -4.99
N GLY A 143 -8.51 13.42 -5.18
CA GLY A 143 -9.38 12.87 -4.12
C GLY A 143 -8.61 12.42 -2.88
N THR A 144 -7.54 11.63 -3.08
CA THR A 144 -6.68 11.15 -1.99
C THR A 144 -5.97 12.30 -1.28
N THR A 145 -5.50 13.31 -2.01
CA THR A 145 -4.88 14.52 -1.46
C THR A 145 -5.87 15.34 -0.63
N LEU A 146 -7.09 15.53 -1.11
CA LEU A 146 -8.12 16.30 -0.40
C LEU A 146 -8.57 15.61 0.88
N VAL A 147 -8.82 14.30 0.84
CA VAL A 147 -9.17 13.53 2.04
C VAL A 147 -8.04 13.59 3.06
N THR A 148 -6.79 13.42 2.62
CA THR A 148 -5.60 13.57 3.47
C THR A 148 -5.58 14.95 4.13
N ARG A 149 -5.75 16.03 3.36
CA ARG A 149 -5.78 17.40 3.88
C ARG A 149 -6.84 17.59 4.97
N VAL A 150 -8.04 17.06 4.77
CA VAL A 150 -9.15 17.18 5.73
C VAL A 150 -8.85 16.45 7.04
N VAL A 151 -8.31 15.23 6.97
CA VAL A 151 -8.05 14.44 8.20
C VAL A 151 -6.76 14.86 8.91
N LEU A 152 -5.80 15.44 8.18
CA LEU A 152 -4.48 15.76 8.68
C LEU A 152 -4.51 16.76 9.83
N GLU A 153 -5.36 17.79 9.76
CA GLU A 153 -5.47 18.78 10.84
C GLU A 153 -5.90 18.13 12.16
N GLY A 154 -6.88 17.22 12.10
CA GLY A 154 -7.31 16.46 13.27
C GLY A 154 -6.23 15.52 13.80
N MET A 155 -5.48 14.85 12.92
CA MET A 155 -4.37 13.96 13.31
C MET A 155 -3.23 14.75 13.96
N TRP A 156 -2.89 15.92 13.40
CA TRP A 156 -1.86 16.82 13.90
C TRP A 156 -2.18 17.30 15.32
N ARG A 157 -3.40 17.81 15.54
CA ARG A 157 -3.85 18.28 16.86
C ARG A 157 -3.82 17.18 17.93
N ARG A 158 -4.04 15.92 17.55
CA ARG A 158 -3.98 14.77 18.48
C ARG A 158 -2.58 14.18 18.67
N GLY A 159 -1.59 14.63 17.89
CA GLY A 159 -0.24 14.05 17.87
C GLY A 159 -0.19 12.59 17.42
N ARG A 160 -1.27 12.05 16.83
CA ARG A 160 -1.35 10.65 16.39
C ARG A 160 -2.36 10.44 15.27
N GLY A 161 -2.01 9.54 14.36
CA GLY A 161 -2.85 9.11 13.24
C GLY A 161 -2.03 8.29 12.24
N ALA A 162 -2.72 7.64 11.32
CA ALA A 162 -2.11 6.96 10.19
C ALA A 162 -2.94 7.20 8.93
N ILE A 163 -2.26 7.46 7.82
CA ILE A 163 -2.85 7.57 6.48
C ILE A 163 -2.28 6.44 5.64
N VAL A 164 -3.16 5.66 5.02
CA VAL A 164 -2.78 4.53 4.17
C VAL A 164 -3.37 4.76 2.78
N ASN A 165 -2.52 5.16 1.84
CA ASN A 165 -2.89 5.26 0.44
C ASN A 165 -2.60 3.93 -0.26
N VAL A 166 -3.57 3.44 -1.04
CA VAL A 166 -3.43 2.20 -1.82
C VAL A 166 -2.77 2.53 -3.17
N GLY A 167 -1.47 2.20 -3.26
CA GLY A 167 -0.67 2.26 -4.48
C GLY A 167 -0.90 1.10 -5.43
N SER A 168 0.02 0.90 -6.37
CA SER A 168 -0.01 -0.20 -7.32
C SER A 168 1.40 -0.77 -7.51
N GLY A 169 1.52 -2.10 -7.52
CA GLY A 169 2.77 -2.78 -7.89
C GLY A 169 3.22 -2.44 -9.32
N SER A 170 2.33 -1.86 -10.13
CA SER A 170 2.63 -1.42 -11.48
C SER A 170 3.66 -0.29 -11.58
N VAL A 171 3.98 0.39 -10.49
CA VAL A 171 4.98 1.46 -10.46
C VAL A 171 6.31 0.95 -9.91
N SER A 172 6.28 -0.04 -9.01
CA SER A 172 7.46 -0.47 -8.27
C SER A 172 8.14 -1.71 -8.85
N VAL A 173 7.44 -2.52 -9.67
CA VAL A 173 7.91 -3.85 -10.08
C VAL A 173 8.28 -3.93 -11.56
N THR A 174 7.72 -3.06 -12.41
CA THR A 174 8.09 -3.03 -13.83
C THR A 174 8.47 -1.62 -14.27
N PRO A 175 9.41 -1.47 -15.22
CA PRO A 175 9.84 -0.18 -15.72
C PRO A 175 8.78 0.50 -16.61
N SER A 176 7.82 -0.27 -17.13
CA SER A 176 6.71 0.24 -17.93
C SER A 176 5.46 -0.63 -17.79
N PHE A 177 4.28 0.02 -17.87
CA PHE A 177 2.98 -0.63 -17.97
C PHE A 177 2.26 -0.16 -19.22
N PRO A 178 2.59 -0.74 -20.40
CA PRO A 178 1.86 -0.47 -21.63
C PRO A 178 0.37 -0.66 -21.41
N LEU A 179 -0.44 0.16 -22.10
CA LEU A 179 -1.90 0.19 -22.02
C LEU A 179 -2.51 0.69 -20.69
N TYR A 180 -1.68 0.94 -19.67
CA TYR A 180 -2.08 1.48 -18.36
C TYR A 180 -1.23 2.67 -17.93
N SER A 181 -0.54 3.34 -18.87
CA SER A 181 0.45 4.38 -18.56
C SER A 181 -0.11 5.51 -17.71
N VAL A 182 -1.32 6.02 -18.02
CA VAL A 182 -1.98 7.07 -17.25
C VAL A 182 -2.32 6.58 -15.83
N TYR A 183 -2.81 5.36 -15.70
CA TYR A 183 -3.10 4.77 -14.40
C TYR A 183 -1.83 4.61 -13.56
N ALA A 184 -0.77 4.04 -14.13
CA ALA A 184 0.52 3.88 -13.48
C ALA A 184 1.07 5.24 -13.01
N ALA A 185 0.98 6.28 -13.85
CA ALA A 185 1.37 7.63 -13.48
C ALA A 185 0.56 8.19 -12.29
N THR A 186 -0.75 7.92 -12.21
CA THR A 186 -1.58 8.35 -11.07
C THR A 186 -1.32 7.59 -9.76
N LYS A 187 -0.53 6.51 -9.82
CA LYS A 187 -0.19 5.64 -8.69
C LYS A 187 1.29 5.70 -8.31
N ALA A 188 2.07 6.50 -9.04
CA ALA A 188 3.48 6.77 -8.76
C ALA A 188 3.62 7.66 -7.53
#